data_AF-A0A6P2SA07-F1
#
_entry.id   AF-A0A6P2SA07-F1
#
_cell.length_a   1.000
_cell.length_b   1.000
_cell.length_c   1.000
_cell.angle_alpha   90.00
_cell.angle_beta   90.00
_cell.angle_gamma   90.00
#
_symmetry.space_group_name_H-M   'P 1'
#
loop_
_entity.id
_entity.type
_entity.pdbx_description
1 polymer ?
#
loop_
_entity_poly.entity_id
_entity_poly.type
_entity_poly.pdbx_seq_one_letter_code
_entity_poly.pdbx_strand_id
1 'polypeptide(L)'
;MNLFIPIPLMILIFAAVFARLGHDIKVIFGCAIAAFLAICWAYSRLQRQLEHWGKQRDVYERTVMEQRYPFCHVTRLSSGEWFLTEKETGREYKWVAKIATTEPGYNKDTR
;
A
#
# COMPACT_ATOMS: atom_id res chain seq x y z
N MET A 1 23.69 -19.89 1.87
CA MET A 1 24.24 -19.02 2.93
C MET A 1 25.60 -18.52 2.46
N ASN A 2 25.70 -17.36 1.78
CA ASN A 2 26.98 -16.76 1.35
C ASN A 2 26.88 -15.24 1.02
N LEU A 3 25.81 -14.55 1.46
CA LEU A 3 25.65 -13.10 1.25
C LEU A 3 26.12 -12.26 2.45
N PHE A 4 26.38 -12.90 3.61
CA PHE A 4 26.80 -12.22 4.84
C PHE A 4 28.28 -11.84 4.88
N ILE A 5 29.13 -12.41 4.03
CA ILE A 5 30.56 -12.08 3.95
C ILE A 5 30.84 -10.86 3.04
N PRO A 6 30.20 -10.69 1.86
CA PRO A 6 30.45 -9.52 1.02
C PRO A 6 29.94 -8.22 1.63
N ILE A 7 28.84 -8.25 2.39
CA ILE A 7 28.26 -7.04 3.01
C ILE A 7 29.23 -6.34 3.98
N PRO A 8 29.79 -7.00 5.02
CA PRO A 8 30.72 -6.37 5.95
C PRO A 8 32.04 -5.97 5.28
N LEU A 9 32.51 -6.74 4.29
CA LEU A 9 33.69 -6.38 3.52
C LEU A 9 33.47 -5.09 2.72
N MET A 10 32.31 -4.96 2.07
CA MET A 10 31.92 -3.74 1.37
C MET A 10 31.83 -2.55 2.31
N ILE A 11 31.24 -2.73 3.51
CA ILE A 11 31.15 -1.68 4.54
C ILE A 11 32.54 -1.23 4.99
N LEU A 12 33.46 -2.15 5.24
CA LEU A 12 34.84 -1.85 5.66
C LEU A 12 35.62 -1.11 4.57
N ILE A 13 35.50 -1.55 3.31
CA ILE A 13 36.13 -0.87 2.17
C ILE A 13 35.56 0.54 2.01
N PHE A 14 34.24 0.69 2.10
CA PHE A 14 33.59 1.99 2.06
C PHE A 14 34.11 2.90 3.18
N ALA A 15 34.13 2.42 4.43
CA ALA A 15 34.63 3.17 5.57
C ALA A 15 36.09 3.58 5.40
N ALA A 16 36.96 2.70 4.87
CA ALA A 16 38.35 3.00 4.61
C ALA A 16 38.55 4.05 3.50
N VAL A 17 37.75 3.97 2.42
CA VAL A 17 37.72 4.98 1.35
C VAL A 17 37.21 6.31 1.90
N PHE A 18 36.16 6.29 2.73
CA PHE A 18 35.63 7.46 3.42
C PHE A 18 36.63 8.09 4.38
N ALA A 19 37.41 7.29 5.11
CA ALA A 19 38.43 7.77 6.03
C ALA A 19 39.54 8.54 5.28
N ARG A 20 39.93 8.06 4.09
CA ARG A 20 40.91 8.69 3.19
C ARG A 20 40.37 9.89 2.42
N LEU A 21 39.05 10.06 2.37
CA LEU A 21 38.40 11.17 1.69
C LEU A 21 38.62 12.47 2.49
N GLY A 22 38.91 13.55 1.77
CA GLY A 22 39.14 14.88 2.34
C GLY A 22 37.96 15.37 3.18
N HIS A 23 38.25 16.26 4.13
CA HIS A 23 37.27 16.81 5.07
C HIS A 23 36.04 17.40 4.33
N ASP A 24 36.26 18.09 3.21
CA ASP A 24 35.19 18.72 2.43
C ASP A 24 34.20 17.69 1.87
N ILE A 25 34.68 16.53 1.41
CA ILE A 25 33.80 15.48 0.87
C ILE A 25 33.00 14.80 1.99
N LYS A 26 33.58 14.68 3.19
CA LYS A 26 32.86 14.16 4.37
C LYS A 26 31.68 15.04 4.75
N VAL A 27 31.86 16.36 4.70
CA VAL A 27 30.76 17.32 4.95
C VAL A 27 29.67 17.18 3.90
N ILE A 28 30.02 17.15 2.61
CA ILE A 28 29.06 16.99 1.51
C ILE A 28 28.27 15.68 1.66
N PHE A 29 28.95 14.58 1.97
CA PHE A 29 28.28 13.28 2.12
C PHE A 29 27.39 13.24 3.37
N GLY A 30 27.83 13.85 4.47
CA GLY A 30 27.00 14.01 5.68
C GLY A 30 25.72 14.79 5.38
N CYS A 31 25.83 15.90 4.65
CA CYS A 31 24.67 16.68 4.20
C CYS A 31 23.75 15.87 3.29
N ALA A 32 24.32 15.11 2.35
CA ALA A 32 23.54 14.26 1.45
C ALA A 32 22.76 13.17 2.21
N ILE A 33 23.40 12.50 3.18
CA ILE A 33 22.73 11.50 4.03
C ILE A 33 21.63 12.15 4.86
N ALA A 34 21.90 13.30 5.49
CA ALA A 34 20.90 14.00 6.30
C ALA A 34 19.67 14.40 5.46
N ALA A 35 19.89 14.93 4.25
CA ALA A 35 18.82 15.27 3.32
C ALA A 35 18.04 14.02 2.89
N PHE A 36 18.72 12.92 2.57
CA PHE A 36 18.08 11.66 2.20
C PHE A 36 17.22 11.10 3.33
N LEU A 37 17.74 11.08 4.56
CA LEU A 37 16.99 10.64 5.74
C LEU A 37 15.77 11.51 6.01
N ALA A 38 15.87 12.82 5.83
CA ALA A 38 14.73 13.73 5.95
C ALA A 38 13.64 13.44 4.90
N ILE A 39 14.04 13.18 3.65
CA ILE A 39 13.12 12.79 2.57
C ILE A 39 12.47 11.43 2.87
N CYS A 40 13.25 10.42 3.27
CA CYS A 40 12.73 9.11 3.65
C CYS A 40 11.75 9.22 4.83
N TRP A 41 12.04 10.06 5.81
CA TRP A 41 11.15 10.29 6.94
C TRP A 41 9.83 10.92 6.48
N ALA A 42 9.88 11.97 5.66
CA ALA A 42 8.68 12.60 5.09
C ALA A 42 7.86 11.61 4.25
N TYR A 43 8.52 10.79 3.43
CA TYR A 43 7.88 9.76 2.61
C TYR A 43 7.22 8.67 3.47
N SER A 44 7.90 8.16 4.49
CA SER A 44 7.33 7.16 5.40
C SER A 44 6.10 7.68 6.14
N ARG A 45 6.10 8.98 6.51
CA ARG A 45 4.95 9.65 7.12
C ARG A 45 3.78 9.72 6.14
N LEU A 46 4.06 10.00 4.86
CA LEU A 46 3.06 10.02 3.80
C LEU A 46 2.48 8.63 3.52
N GLN A 47 3.32 7.59 3.50
CA GLN A 47 2.86 6.21 3.33
C GLN A 47 1.95 5.77 4.47
N ARG A 48 2.31 6.06 5.72
CA ARG A 48 1.46 5.76 6.88
C ARG A 48 0.09 6.43 6.78
N GLN A 49 0.04 7.66 6.24
CA GLN A 49 -1.21 8.36 5.96
C GLN A 49 -2.02 7.60 4.90
N LEU A 50 -1.43 7.28 3.75
CA LEU A 50 -2.12 6.54 2.68
C LEU A 50 -2.66 5.18 3.15
N GLU A 51 -1.89 4.44 3.94
CA GLU A 51 -2.33 3.17 4.53
C GLU A 51 -3.51 3.34 5.49
N HIS A 52 -3.50 4.41 6.29
CA HIS A 52 -4.65 4.74 7.16
C HIS A 52 -5.88 5.08 6.33
N TRP A 53 -5.73 5.85 5.26
CA TRP A 53 -6.84 6.21 4.37
C TRP A 53 -7.41 4.98 3.66
N GLY A 54 -6.55 4.05 3.22
CA GLY A 54 -6.97 2.77 2.65
C GLY A 54 -7.78 1.95 3.64
N LYS A 55 -7.26 1.73 4.85
CA LYS A 55 -7.97 1.01 5.92
C LYS A 55 -9.29 1.66 6.29
N GLN A 56 -9.33 2.99 6.34
CA GLN A 56 -10.54 3.73 6.72
C GLN A 56 -11.62 3.64 5.63
N ARG A 57 -11.23 3.63 4.35
CA ARG A 57 -12.13 3.30 3.24
C ARG A 57 -12.66 1.88 3.35
N ASP A 58 -11.81 0.90 3.64
CA ASP A 58 -12.23 -0.49 3.78
C ASP A 58 -13.24 -0.67 4.91
N VAL A 59 -13.02 0.00 6.05
CA VAL A 59 -13.96 0.01 7.17
C VAL A 59 -15.26 0.68 6.77
N TYR A 60 -15.21 1.84 6.11
CA TYR A 60 -16.41 2.53 5.65
C TYR A 60 -17.22 1.67 4.68
N GLU A 61 -16.58 1.13 3.64
CA GLU A 61 -17.23 0.26 2.65
C GLU A 61 -17.84 -0.99 3.31
N ARG A 62 -17.15 -1.58 4.29
CA ARG A 62 -17.67 -2.70 5.08
C ARG A 62 -18.91 -2.31 5.88
N THR A 63 -18.88 -1.17 6.59
CA THR A 63 -20.03 -0.70 7.37
C THR A 63 -21.25 -0.41 6.50
N VAL A 64 -21.06 0.15 5.31
CA VAL A 64 -22.13 0.39 4.33
C VAL A 64 -22.74 -0.92 3.85
N MET A 65 -21.91 -1.93 3.57
CA MET A 65 -22.39 -3.25 3.16
C MET A 65 -23.11 -3.98 4.31
N GLU A 66 -22.63 -3.88 5.54
CA GLU A 66 -23.28 -4.43 6.74
C GLU A 66 -24.65 -3.77 7.00
N GLN A 67 -24.77 -2.45 6.83
CA GLN A 67 -26.06 -1.75 6.92
C GLN A 67 -27.04 -2.20 5.84
N ARG A 68 -26.55 -2.47 4.62
CA ARG A 68 -27.40 -2.89 3.50
C ARG A 68 -27.91 -4.32 3.64
N TYR A 69 -27.16 -5.20 4.33
CA TYR A 69 -27.49 -6.61 4.51
C TYR A 69 -27.30 -7.08 5.96
N PRO A 70 -28.16 -6.65 6.90
CA PRO A 70 -27.98 -6.92 8.34
C PRO A 70 -28.04 -8.42 8.72
N PHE A 71 -28.70 -9.23 7.89
CA PHE A 71 -28.87 -10.68 8.07
C PHE A 71 -27.74 -11.52 7.45
N CYS A 72 -26.81 -10.89 6.72
CA CYS A 72 -25.69 -11.56 6.07
C CYS A 72 -24.36 -11.27 6.78
N HIS A 73 -23.42 -12.19 6.69
CA HIS A 73 -22.02 -11.96 7.00
C HIS A 73 -21.34 -11.36 5.77
N VAL A 74 -20.70 -10.22 5.93
CA VAL A 74 -20.03 -9.48 4.86
C VAL A 74 -18.53 -9.70 4.95
N THR A 75 -17.95 -10.35 3.96
CA THR A 75 -16.51 -10.59 3.85
C THR A 75 -15.98 -9.99 2.56
N ARG A 76 -14.91 -9.19 2.64
CA ARG A 76 -14.21 -8.69 1.46
C ARG A 76 -13.18 -9.73 1.01
N LEU A 77 -13.26 -10.17 -0.24
CA LEU A 77 -12.25 -11.04 -0.84
C LEU A 77 -11.02 -10.24 -1.25
N SER A 78 -9.86 -10.90 -1.32
CA SER A 78 -8.61 -10.32 -1.84
C SER A 78 -8.70 -9.92 -3.31
N SER A 79 -9.66 -10.48 -4.06
CA SER A 79 -10.02 -10.09 -5.42
C SER A 79 -10.70 -8.71 -5.52
N GLY A 80 -11.12 -8.13 -4.39
CA GLY A 80 -11.90 -6.89 -4.35
C GLY A 80 -13.41 -7.10 -4.42
N GLU A 81 -13.88 -8.34 -4.57
CA GLU A 81 -15.30 -8.68 -4.55
C GLU A 81 -15.85 -8.79 -3.11
N TRP A 82 -17.14 -8.52 -2.96
CA TRP A 82 -17.85 -8.66 -1.68
C TRP A 82 -18.58 -9.99 -1.64
N PHE A 83 -18.26 -10.80 -0.64
CA PHE A 83 -18.90 -12.08 -0.39
C PHE A 83 -19.89 -11.94 0.76
N LEU A 84 -21.16 -12.24 0.46
CA LEU A 84 -22.24 -12.20 1.43
C LEU A 84 -22.65 -13.64 1.76
N THR A 85 -22.62 -14.02 3.03
CA THR A 85 -23.05 -15.34 3.49
C THR A 85 -24.25 -15.19 4.41
N GLU A 86 -25.37 -15.84 4.11
CA GLU A 86 -26.54 -15.77 4.99
C GLU A 86 -26.25 -16.47 6.33
N LYS A 87 -26.51 -15.78 7.45
CA LYS A 87 -26.14 -16.27 8.79
C LYS A 87 -26.86 -17.57 9.19
N GLU A 88 -28.05 -17.82 8.65
CA GLU A 88 -28.88 -18.96 9.05
C GLU A 88 -28.68 -20.21 8.20
N THR A 89 -28.49 -20.06 6.88
CA THR A 89 -28.34 -21.22 5.99
C THR A 89 -26.95 -21.40 5.41
N GLY A 90 -26.02 -20.47 5.66
CA GLY A 90 -24.68 -20.50 5.10
C GLY A 90 -24.67 -20.34 3.57
N ARG A 91 -25.81 -20.00 2.95
CA ARG A 91 -25.92 -19.84 1.51
C ARG A 91 -25.22 -18.57 1.05
N GLU A 92 -24.47 -18.70 -0.02
CA GLU A 92 -23.74 -17.62 -0.65
C GLU A 92 -24.72 -16.73 -1.42
N TYR A 93 -24.84 -15.46 -1.01
CA TYR A 93 -25.49 -14.43 -1.79
C TYR A 93 -24.46 -13.84 -2.75
N LYS A 94 -24.37 -14.41 -3.95
CA LYS A 94 -23.57 -13.83 -5.04
C LYS A 94 -24.30 -12.61 -5.61
N TRP A 95 -24.20 -11.48 -4.93
CA TRP A 95 -24.53 -10.20 -5.58
C TRP A 95 -23.43 -9.92 -6.60
N VAL A 96 -23.77 -10.09 -7.88
CA VAL A 96 -22.99 -9.56 -9.01
C VAL A 96 -23.11 -8.03 -8.95
N ALA A 97 -22.47 -7.40 -7.96
CA ALA A 97 -22.16 -5.99 -8.01
C ALA A 97 -21.04 -5.83 -9.04
N LYS A 98 -21.42 -5.94 -10.31
CA LYS A 98 -20.67 -5.41 -11.43
C LYS A 98 -20.57 -3.91 -11.12
N ILE A 99 -19.50 -3.53 -10.43
CA ILE A 99 -19.12 -2.14 -10.31
C ILE A 99 -19.08 -1.66 -11.74
N ALA A 100 -19.97 -0.73 -12.06
CA ALA A 100 -20.01 -0.06 -13.33
C ALA A 100 -18.71 0.75 -13.48
N THR A 101 -17.62 0.08 -13.82
CA THR A 101 -16.67 0.59 -14.80
C THR A 101 -17.31 0.39 -16.17
N THR A 102 -18.47 1.01 -16.37
CA THR A 102 -18.92 1.38 -17.70
C THR A 102 -18.46 2.80 -17.84
N GLU A 103 -17.30 2.96 -18.50
CA GLU A 103 -16.98 4.19 -19.20
C GLU A 103 -18.27 4.74 -19.85
N PRO A 104 -18.52 6.06 -19.86
CA PRO A 104 -19.64 6.61 -20.60
C PRO A 104 -19.37 6.49 -22.10
N GLY A 105 -19.50 5.27 -22.63
CA GLY A 105 -19.59 4.98 -24.04
C GLY A 105 -20.91 5.52 -24.55
N TYR A 106 -20.85 6.76 -25.00
CA TYR A 106 -21.86 7.46 -25.77
C TYR A 106 -22.31 6.59 -26.95
N ASN A 107 -23.42 5.87 -26.79
CA ASN A 107 -24.10 5.19 -27.88
C ASN A 107 -25.11 6.16 -28.50
N LYS A 108 -24.68 6.80 -29.58
CA LYS A 108 -25.56 7.49 -30.52
C LYS A 108 -26.03 6.44 -31.50
N ASP A 109 -27.21 5.88 -31.28
CA ASP A 109 -28.04 5.27 -32.32
C ASP A 109 -29.42 4.93 -31.73
N THR A 110 -30.33 5.90 -31.86
CA THR A 110 -31.78 5.69 -31.95
C THR A 110 -32.42 7.02 -32.34
N ARG A 111 -32.45 7.31 -33.64
CA ARG A 111 -33.67 7.63 -34.42
C ARG A 111 -33.30 8.21 -35.78
#